data_AF-A0AAE4MXX1-F1
#
_entry.id   AF-A0AAE4MXX1-F1
#
_cell.length_a   1.000
_cell.length_b   1.000
_cell.length_c   1.000
_cell.angle_alpha   90.00
_cell.angle_beta   90.00
_cell.angle_gamma   90.00
#
_symmetry.space_group_name_H-M   'P 1'
#
loop_
_entity.id
_entity.type
_entity.pdbx_description
1 polymer ?
#
loop_
_entity_poly.entity_id
_entity_poly.type
_entity_poly.pdbx_seq_one_letter_code
_entity_poly.pdbx_strand_id
1 'polypeptide(L)'
;QSGSHLRLYSAQDAARTTEKLSRHTAFSVVSEQLKSRSGETDLDAAIAQQKAGLHTPAEQAIHLAIPLLESQDLTFSRPQLLATAMETGGGKVSMADIDTTIQAQIRSGQLLNVPVAPGRGNDLLISRQAWDAEKSILTRVLEGKDAVAPLMDRVPDSLMTDLTAGQRAATRMILESTDRFTVVQGYAGVGKTTQFRAVMSAISLL
;
A
#
# COMPACT_ATOMS: atom_id res chain seq x y z
N GLN A 1 -8.42 -13.47 -38.50
CA GLN A 1 -9.72 -12.80 -38.28
C GLN A 1 -10.73 -13.87 -37.90
N SER A 2 -11.07 -14.00 -36.62
CA SER A 2 -12.19 -14.87 -36.19
C SER A 2 -13.50 -14.16 -36.49
N GLY A 3 -14.54 -14.93 -36.85
CA GLY A 3 -15.78 -14.46 -37.46
C GLY A 3 -16.57 -13.41 -36.68
N SER A 4 -17.62 -12.90 -37.33
CA SER A 4 -18.49 -11.78 -36.89
C SER A 4 -19.23 -11.97 -35.56
N HIS A 5 -19.02 -13.08 -34.85
CA HIS A 5 -19.70 -13.39 -33.60
C HIS A 5 -18.73 -14.04 -32.60
N LEU A 6 -18.39 -13.29 -31.54
CA LEU A 6 -17.56 -13.74 -30.43
C LEU A 6 -18.45 -13.94 -29.20
N ARG A 7 -18.44 -15.16 -28.64
CA ARG A 7 -19.08 -15.47 -27.36
C ARG A 7 -18.01 -15.71 -26.31
N LEU A 8 -18.07 -14.96 -25.22
CA LEU A 8 -17.16 -15.07 -24.09
C LEU A 8 -17.87 -15.76 -22.92
N TYR A 9 -17.22 -16.75 -22.32
CA TYR A 9 -17.71 -17.44 -21.13
C TYR A 9 -16.81 -17.06 -19.95
N SER A 10 -17.42 -16.58 -18.87
CA SER A 10 -16.75 -16.09 -17.67
C SER A 10 -17.54 -16.55 -16.44
N ALA A 11 -16.85 -16.79 -15.33
CA ALA A 11 -17.48 -17.11 -14.05
C ALA A 11 -18.08 -15.87 -13.35
N GLN A 12 -17.85 -14.68 -13.89
CA GLN A 12 -18.41 -13.41 -13.41
C GLN A 12 -19.61 -13.01 -14.26
N ASP A 13 -20.46 -12.13 -13.72
CA ASP A 13 -21.58 -11.56 -14.48
C ASP A 13 -21.10 -10.75 -15.71
N ALA A 14 -22.04 -10.48 -16.61
CA ALA A 14 -21.76 -9.81 -17.87
C ALA A 14 -21.18 -8.40 -17.67
N ALA A 15 -21.75 -7.61 -16.75
CA ALA A 15 -21.32 -6.22 -16.51
C ALA A 15 -19.87 -6.16 -16.02
N ARG A 16 -19.51 -7.00 -15.05
CA ARG A 16 -18.17 -7.08 -14.49
C ARG A 16 -17.16 -7.67 -15.47
N THR A 17 -17.60 -8.59 -16.33
CA THR A 17 -16.77 -9.13 -17.41
C THR A 17 -16.46 -8.07 -18.46
N THR A 18 -17.44 -7.27 -18.87
CA THR A 18 -17.24 -6.14 -19.80
C THR A 18 -16.35 -5.06 -19.22
N GLU A 19 -16.53 -4.68 -17.95
CA GLU A 19 -15.68 -3.72 -17.25
C GLU A 19 -14.21 -4.19 -17.23
N LYS A 20 -13.96 -5.45 -16.84
CA LYS A 20 -12.60 -6.00 -16.82
C LYS A 20 -11.97 -6.07 -18.21
N LEU A 21 -12.74 -6.44 -19.23
CA LEU A 21 -12.25 -6.51 -20.59
C LEU A 21 -11.87 -5.12 -21.12
N SER A 22 -12.65 -4.09 -20.79
CA SER A 22 -12.37 -2.70 -21.17
C SER A 22 -11.11 -2.13 -20.51
N ARG A 23 -10.71 -2.64 -19.35
CA ARG A 23 -9.52 -2.21 -18.60
C ARG A 23 -8.24 -2.98 -18.94
N HIS A 24 -8.30 -3.93 -19.88
CA HIS A 24 -7.19 -4.84 -20.12
C HIS A 24 -6.10 -4.20 -21.01
N THR A 25 -5.12 -3.53 -20.38
CA THR A 25 -3.97 -2.90 -21.04
C THR A 25 -2.77 -3.85 -21.20
N ALA A 26 -3.01 -5.11 -21.55
CA ALA A 26 -1.98 -6.16 -21.47
C ALA A 26 -0.81 -6.01 -22.46
N PHE A 27 -0.87 -5.04 -23.39
CA PHE A 27 0.18 -4.82 -24.37
C PHE A 27 0.53 -3.34 -24.44
N SER A 28 1.51 -2.91 -23.65
CA SER A 28 2.25 -1.67 -23.91
C SER A 28 3.60 -2.01 -24.54
N VAL A 29 4.10 -1.13 -25.40
CA VAL A 29 5.38 -1.37 -26.08
C VAL A 29 6.51 -1.25 -25.05
N VAL A 30 7.53 -2.11 -25.12
CA VAL A 30 8.67 -2.10 -24.18
C VAL A 30 9.33 -0.72 -24.10
N SER A 31 9.40 0.01 -25.22
CA SER A 31 9.91 1.37 -25.28
C SER A 31 9.08 2.36 -24.46
N GLU A 32 7.76 2.23 -24.46
CA GLU A 32 6.84 3.05 -23.66
C GLU A 32 6.97 2.75 -22.17
N GLN A 33 7.20 1.48 -21.80
CA GLN A 33 7.48 1.08 -20.42
C GLN A 33 8.82 1.66 -19.91
N LEU A 34 9.86 1.65 -20.75
CA LEU A 34 11.17 2.21 -20.40
C LEU A 34 11.10 3.73 -20.23
N LYS A 35 10.40 4.43 -21.13
CA LYS A 35 10.18 5.88 -21.05
C LYS A 35 9.39 6.27 -19.81
N SER A 36 8.27 5.59 -19.54
CA SER A 36 7.45 5.88 -18.35
C SER A 36 8.17 5.61 -17.02
N ARG A 37 9.03 4.58 -16.95
CA ARG A 37 9.81 4.28 -15.74
C ARG A 37 10.99 5.21 -15.50
N SER A 38 11.63 5.69 -16.56
CA SER A 38 12.75 6.63 -16.45
C SER A 38 12.30 8.09 -16.28
N GLY A 39 11.08 8.41 -16.72
CA GLY A 39 10.61 9.79 -16.85
C GLY A 39 11.15 10.50 -18.10
N GLU A 40 11.94 9.80 -18.92
CA GLU A 40 12.55 10.34 -20.13
C GLU A 40 11.71 10.06 -21.37
N THR A 41 11.65 11.04 -22.28
CA THR A 41 10.93 10.90 -23.55
C THR A 41 11.76 10.20 -24.62
N ASP A 42 13.09 10.27 -24.50
CA ASP A 42 14.02 9.61 -25.40
C ASP A 42 14.38 8.20 -24.91
N LEU A 43 14.47 7.24 -25.85
CA LEU A 43 14.69 5.84 -25.50
C LEU A 43 16.13 5.57 -25.06
N ASP A 44 17.11 6.19 -25.72
CA ASP A 44 18.52 5.97 -25.39
C ASP A 44 18.87 6.61 -24.04
N ALA A 45 18.35 7.83 -23.79
CA ALA A 45 18.43 8.46 -22.47
C ALA A 45 17.75 7.62 -21.37
N ALA A 46 16.56 7.07 -21.64
CA ALA A 46 15.86 6.20 -20.70
C ALA A 46 16.66 4.94 -20.33
N ILE A 47 17.30 4.30 -21.32
CA ILE A 47 18.14 3.11 -21.10
C ILE A 47 19.38 3.48 -20.29
N ALA A 48 20.06 4.58 -20.64
CA ALA A 48 21.24 5.05 -19.93
C ALA A 48 20.93 5.36 -18.46
N GLN A 49 19.80 6.03 -18.18
CA GLN A 49 19.35 6.34 -16.83
C GLN A 49 19.05 5.08 -16.01
N GLN A 50 18.36 4.10 -16.59
CA GLN A 50 18.07 2.82 -15.90
C GLN A 50 19.36 2.04 -15.61
N LYS A 51 20.33 2.06 -16.53
CA LYS A 51 21.63 1.43 -16.33
C LYS A 51 22.46 2.13 -15.25
N ALA A 52 22.39 3.45 -15.17
CA ALA A 52 23.07 4.24 -14.15
C ALA A 52 22.44 4.05 -12.75
N GLY A 53 21.15 3.75 -12.67
CA GLY A 53 20.42 3.48 -11.44
C GLY A 53 20.52 2.04 -10.93
N LEU A 54 21.38 1.20 -11.49
CA LEU A 54 21.58 -0.16 -11.01
C LEU A 54 22.25 -0.17 -9.65
N HIS A 55 21.70 -0.97 -8.73
CA HIS A 55 22.31 -1.18 -7.43
C HIS A 55 23.67 -1.88 -7.55
N THR A 56 24.62 -1.40 -6.75
CA THR A 56 25.84 -2.18 -6.50
C THR A 56 25.49 -3.51 -5.80
N PRO A 57 26.37 -4.53 -5.83
CA PRO A 57 26.09 -5.79 -5.13
C PRO A 57 25.77 -5.62 -3.64
N ALA A 58 26.43 -4.67 -2.95
CA ALA A 58 26.17 -4.36 -1.54
C ALA A 58 24.82 -3.66 -1.34
N GLU A 59 24.49 -2.69 -2.20
CA GLU A 59 23.18 -2.03 -2.17
C GLU A 59 22.05 -3.01 -2.46
N GLN A 60 22.24 -3.93 -3.41
CA GLN A 60 21.27 -4.96 -3.75
C GLN A 60 21.03 -5.89 -2.57
N ALA A 61 22.08 -6.31 -1.86
CA ALA A 61 21.94 -7.16 -0.67
C ALA A 61 21.14 -6.43 0.43
N ILE A 62 21.44 -5.16 0.70
CA ILE A 62 20.69 -4.35 1.67
C ILE A 62 19.24 -4.17 1.23
N HIS A 63 19.00 -3.85 -0.06
CA HIS A 63 17.66 -3.66 -0.61
C HIS A 63 16.79 -4.92 -0.47
N LEU A 64 17.37 -6.11 -0.66
CA LEU A 64 16.67 -7.38 -0.47
C LEU A 64 16.50 -7.75 1.02
N ALA A 65 17.41 -7.32 1.89
CA ALA A 65 17.33 -7.58 3.33
C ALA A 65 16.25 -6.75 4.04
N ILE A 66 16.02 -5.51 3.63
CA ILE A 66 15.06 -4.60 4.27
C ILE A 66 13.64 -5.21 4.33
N PRO A 67 13.02 -5.67 3.22
CA PRO A 67 11.67 -6.25 3.27
C PRO A 67 11.56 -7.50 4.15
N LEU A 68 12.65 -8.27 4.27
CA LEU A 68 12.65 -9.46 5.14
C LEU A 68 12.57 -9.05 6.61
N LEU A 69 13.26 -7.99 7.00
CA LEU A 69 13.23 -7.45 8.36
C LEU A 69 11.89 -6.75 8.66
N GLU A 70 11.41 -5.94 7.71
CA GLU A 70 10.13 -5.23 7.81
C GLU A 70 8.90 -6.16 7.86
N SER A 71 9.06 -7.43 7.49
CA SER A 71 7.99 -8.44 7.61
C SER A 71 7.65 -8.79 9.06
N GLN A 72 8.58 -8.58 9.99
CA GLN A 72 8.39 -8.86 11.42
C GLN A 72 8.09 -7.58 12.20
N ASP A 73 8.95 -6.58 12.07
CA ASP A 73 8.85 -5.29 12.72
C ASP A 73 9.26 -4.18 11.73
N LEU A 74 8.55 -3.04 11.74
CA LEU A 74 8.88 -1.88 10.90
C LEU A 74 10.27 -1.28 11.20
N THR A 75 10.84 -1.59 12.36
CA THR A 75 12.15 -1.09 12.79
C THR A 75 13.10 -2.24 13.05
N PHE A 76 14.36 -2.09 12.65
CA PHE A 76 15.38 -3.11 12.82
C PHE A 76 16.69 -2.47 13.28
N SER A 77 17.53 -3.24 13.97
CA SER A 77 18.85 -2.77 14.41
C SER A 77 19.89 -2.91 13.30
N ARG A 78 20.96 -2.10 13.34
CA ARG A 78 22.08 -2.23 12.39
C ARG A 78 22.71 -3.63 12.35
N PRO A 79 22.95 -4.33 13.49
CA PRO A 79 23.48 -5.70 13.45
C PRO A 79 22.55 -6.69 12.75
N GLN A 80 21.22 -6.55 12.93
CA GLN A 80 20.24 -7.38 12.23
C GLN A 80 20.28 -7.13 10.72
N LEU A 81 20.30 -5.86 10.31
CA LEU A 81 20.42 -5.51 8.88
C LEU A 81 21.68 -6.08 8.26
N LEU A 82 22.80 -5.98 8.97
CA LEU A 82 24.08 -6.46 8.51
C LEU A 82 24.10 -7.99 8.34
N ALA A 83 23.58 -8.74 9.32
CA ALA A 83 23.48 -10.19 9.24
C ALA A 83 22.59 -10.65 8.07
N THR A 84 21.40 -10.08 7.93
CA THR A 84 20.46 -10.44 6.85
C THR A 84 20.99 -10.01 5.47
N ALA A 85 21.70 -8.89 5.38
CA ALA A 85 22.37 -8.47 4.14
C ALA A 85 23.50 -9.44 3.74
N MET A 86 24.25 -9.99 4.69
CA MET A 86 25.26 -11.01 4.38
C MET A 86 24.64 -12.30 3.83
N GLU A 87 23.52 -12.74 4.43
CA GLU A 87 22.78 -13.92 3.98
C GLU A 87 22.22 -13.74 2.57
N THR A 88 21.57 -12.60 2.31
CA THR A 88 20.99 -12.27 0.99
C THR A 88 22.05 -12.01 -0.08
N GLY A 89 23.22 -11.49 0.31
CA GLY A 89 24.38 -11.28 -0.58
C GLY A 89 25.07 -12.58 -1.02
N GLY A 90 24.68 -13.74 -0.48
CA GLY A 90 25.19 -15.05 -0.90
C GLY A 90 26.71 -15.21 -0.76
N GLY A 91 27.32 -14.50 0.20
CA GLY A 91 28.77 -14.53 0.45
C GLY A 91 29.65 -13.87 -0.61
N LYS A 92 29.07 -13.18 -1.61
CA LYS A 92 29.83 -12.51 -2.69
C LYS A 92 30.27 -11.09 -2.35
N VAL A 93 29.71 -10.51 -1.29
CA VAL A 93 29.97 -9.14 -0.85
C VAL A 93 30.63 -9.19 0.52
N SER A 94 31.68 -8.39 0.73
CA SER A 94 32.36 -8.37 2.02
C SER A 94 31.50 -7.67 3.08
N MET A 95 31.66 -8.10 4.33
CA MET A 95 31.04 -7.46 5.50
C MET A 95 31.36 -5.96 5.56
N ALA A 96 32.59 -5.58 5.24
CA ALA A 96 33.05 -4.19 5.27
C ALA A 96 32.36 -3.33 4.20
N ASP A 97 32.13 -3.87 3.00
CA ASP A 97 31.43 -3.17 1.92
C ASP A 97 29.95 -2.94 2.28
N ILE A 98 29.29 -3.95 2.85
CA ILE A 98 27.90 -3.84 3.32
C ILE A 98 27.81 -2.79 4.42
N ASP A 99 28.68 -2.84 5.43
CA ASP A 99 28.64 -1.88 6.54
C ASP A 99 28.92 -0.44 6.07
N THR A 100 29.88 -0.26 5.16
CA THR A 100 30.17 1.03 4.53
C THR A 100 28.96 1.56 3.76
N THR A 101 28.27 0.67 3.04
CA THR A 101 27.06 1.01 2.28
C THR A 101 25.90 1.37 3.22
N ILE A 102 25.67 0.63 4.30
CA ILE A 102 24.67 0.97 5.32
C ILE A 102 24.95 2.38 5.88
N GLN A 103 26.20 2.68 6.22
CA GLN A 103 26.58 4.02 6.70
C GLN A 103 26.35 5.10 5.65
N ALA A 104 26.63 4.82 4.37
CA ALA A 104 26.34 5.74 3.28
C ALA A 104 24.83 5.99 3.12
N GLN A 105 24.00 4.94 3.24
CA GLN A 105 22.54 5.03 3.20
C GLN A 105 21.95 5.79 4.39
N ILE A 106 22.55 5.66 5.58
CA ILE A 106 22.17 6.48 6.74
C ILE A 106 22.51 7.95 6.49
N ARG A 107 23.70 8.26 5.98
CA ARG A 107 24.12 9.65 5.68
C ARG A 107 23.29 10.29 4.57
N SER A 108 22.92 9.53 3.53
CA SER A 108 22.04 10.02 2.46
C SER A 108 20.57 10.09 2.89
N GLY A 109 20.25 9.54 4.06
CA GLY A 109 18.91 9.51 4.63
C GLY A 109 18.00 8.44 4.02
N GLN A 110 18.52 7.50 3.21
CA GLN A 110 17.76 6.33 2.74
C GLN A 110 17.39 5.38 3.88
N LEU A 111 18.23 5.32 4.92
CA LEU A 111 17.92 4.70 6.20
C LEU A 111 17.87 5.81 7.26
N LEU A 112 16.83 5.82 8.08
CA LEU A 112 16.61 6.83 9.11
C LEU A 112 16.86 6.23 10.49
N ASN A 113 17.64 6.93 11.31
CA ASN A 113 17.81 6.59 12.72
C ASN A 113 16.56 7.01 13.50
N VAL A 114 15.96 6.05 14.20
CA VAL A 114 14.86 6.30 15.12
C VAL A 114 15.45 6.40 16.54
N PRO A 115 15.43 7.58 17.17
CA PRO A 115 15.86 7.71 18.55
C PRO A 115 14.97 6.84 19.44
N VAL A 116 15.58 5.91 20.17
CA VAL A 116 14.86 4.90 20.94
C VAL A 116 13.94 5.53 21.98
N ALA A 117 12.72 4.99 22.09
CA ALA A 117 11.98 5.07 23.33
C ALA A 117 12.80 4.39 24.45
N PRO A 118 12.83 4.95 25.68
CA PRO A 118 13.65 4.41 26.75
C PRO A 118 13.39 2.91 26.97
N GLY A 119 14.44 2.08 26.87
CA GLY A 119 14.37 0.62 27.12
C GLY A 119 14.86 -0.28 25.98
N ARG A 120 15.13 0.23 24.76
CA ARG A 120 15.84 -0.53 23.72
C ARG A 120 17.30 -0.06 23.63
N GLY A 121 18.24 -0.97 23.83
CA GLY A 121 19.68 -0.66 23.95
C GLY A 121 20.41 -0.38 22.62
N ASN A 122 19.76 -0.55 21.47
CA ASN A 122 20.36 -0.35 20.15
C ASN A 122 19.60 0.72 19.36
N ASP A 123 20.34 1.55 18.63
CA ASP A 123 19.78 2.46 17.62
C ASP A 123 18.99 1.66 16.58
N LEU A 124 17.73 2.03 16.41
CA LEU A 124 16.84 1.43 15.43
C LEU A 124 16.89 2.20 14.12
N LEU A 125 16.77 1.46 13.04
CA LEU A 125 16.69 1.95 11.67
C LEU A 125 15.30 1.70 11.13
N ILE A 126 14.84 2.62 10.29
CA ILE A 126 13.66 2.48 9.43
C ILE A 126 14.03 2.87 8.01
N SER A 127 13.48 2.19 7.00
CA SER A 127 13.68 2.59 5.62
C SER A 127 12.96 3.91 5.32
N ARG A 128 13.55 4.74 4.45
CA ARG A 128 12.86 5.96 3.97
C ARG A 128 11.53 5.63 3.29
N GLN A 129 11.46 4.48 2.61
CA GLN A 129 10.23 4.04 1.97
C GLN A 129 9.10 3.80 2.98
N ALA A 130 9.37 3.10 4.08
CA ALA A 130 8.38 2.87 5.14
C ALA A 130 7.97 4.19 5.81
N TRP A 131 8.93 5.10 6.05
CA TRP A 131 8.65 6.43 6.59
C TRP A 131 7.75 7.26 5.67
N ASP A 132 8.08 7.35 4.38
CA ASP A 132 7.32 8.11 3.40
C ASP A 132 5.93 7.50 3.17
N ALA A 133 5.81 6.16 3.23
CA ALA A 133 4.53 5.48 3.20
C ALA A 133 3.66 5.88 4.40
N GLU A 134 4.20 5.84 5.61
CA GLU A 134 3.46 6.24 6.83
C GLU A 134 3.05 7.72 6.77
N LYS A 135 3.97 8.60 6.35
CA LYS A 135 3.67 10.01 6.14
C LYS A 135 2.54 10.21 5.14
N SER A 136 2.55 9.46 4.04
CA SER A 136 1.49 9.49 3.02
C SER A 136 0.15 9.00 3.57
N ILE A 137 0.14 7.91 4.35
CA ILE A 137 -1.05 7.39 5.03
C ILE A 137 -1.63 8.47 5.95
N LEU A 138 -0.81 9.04 6.84
CA LEU A 138 -1.25 10.09 7.77
C LEU A 138 -1.79 11.30 7.03
N THR A 139 -1.10 11.76 5.98
CA THR A 139 -1.54 12.90 5.17
C THR A 139 -2.91 12.64 4.56
N ARG A 140 -3.10 11.46 3.93
CA ARG A 140 -4.39 11.08 3.32
C ARG A 140 -5.52 10.97 4.33
N VAL A 141 -5.23 10.44 5.52
CA VAL A 141 -6.23 10.35 6.60
C VAL A 141 -6.63 11.75 7.07
N LEU A 142 -5.67 12.65 7.25
CA LEU A 142 -5.93 14.02 7.69
C LEU A 142 -6.68 14.84 6.62
N GLU A 143 -6.27 14.76 5.36
CA GLU A 143 -6.97 15.37 4.23
C GLU A 143 -8.36 14.76 3.99
N GLY A 144 -8.60 13.56 4.52
CA GLY A 144 -9.88 12.89 4.47
C GLY A 144 -10.86 13.36 5.54
N LYS A 145 -10.41 14.08 6.58
CA LYS A 145 -11.30 14.57 7.65
C LYS A 145 -12.14 15.74 7.18
N ASP A 146 -13.44 15.70 7.47
CA ASP A 146 -14.41 16.74 7.09
C ASP A 146 -14.36 17.14 5.59
N ALA A 147 -13.97 16.19 4.74
CA ALA A 147 -13.58 16.44 3.35
C ALA A 147 -14.63 16.07 2.32
N VAL A 148 -15.76 15.49 2.75
CA VAL A 148 -16.86 15.08 1.88
C VAL A 148 -18.21 15.47 2.48
N ALA A 149 -19.21 15.69 1.62
CA ALA A 149 -20.58 15.79 2.09
C ALA A 149 -21.06 14.40 2.56
N PRO A 150 -21.84 14.33 3.64
CA PRO A 150 -22.40 13.06 4.10
C PRO A 150 -23.34 12.49 3.04
N LEU A 151 -23.46 11.16 2.99
CA LEU A 151 -24.38 10.50 2.07
C LEU A 151 -25.84 10.79 2.44
N MET A 152 -26.12 10.96 3.73
CA MET A 152 -27.42 11.34 4.27
C MET A 152 -27.24 12.30 5.44
N ASP A 153 -28.09 13.32 5.55
CA ASP A 153 -28.11 14.22 6.73
C ASP A 153 -28.56 13.47 7.99
N ARG A 154 -29.48 12.51 7.83
CA ARG A 154 -29.98 11.66 8.93
C ARG A 154 -30.52 10.35 8.38
N VAL A 155 -30.07 9.23 8.94
CA VAL A 155 -30.55 7.89 8.59
C VAL A 155 -31.90 7.63 9.28
N PRO A 156 -32.95 7.20 8.54
CA PRO A 156 -34.23 6.84 9.13
C PRO A 156 -34.11 5.69 10.16
N ASP A 157 -34.69 5.88 11.34
CA ASP A 157 -34.63 4.87 12.42
C ASP A 157 -35.35 3.56 12.05
N SER A 158 -36.28 3.60 11.09
CA SER A 158 -36.98 2.42 10.56
C SER A 158 -36.06 1.41 9.85
N LEU A 159 -34.91 1.85 9.32
CA LEU A 159 -33.92 0.98 8.69
C LEU A 159 -32.97 0.32 9.70
N MET A 160 -33.10 0.70 10.98
CA MET A 160 -32.16 0.38 12.05
C MET A 160 -32.83 -0.34 13.24
N THR A 161 -34.11 -0.68 13.14
CA THR A 161 -34.91 -1.29 14.23
C THR A 161 -34.33 -2.59 14.75
N ASP A 162 -33.86 -3.47 13.86
CA ASP A 162 -33.36 -4.81 14.23
C ASP A 162 -31.84 -4.84 14.50
N LEU A 163 -31.18 -3.69 14.46
CA LEU A 163 -29.74 -3.59 14.70
C LEU A 163 -29.43 -3.45 16.19
N THR A 164 -28.28 -3.94 16.63
CA THR A 164 -27.77 -3.63 17.98
C THR A 164 -27.31 -2.18 18.06
N ALA A 165 -27.13 -1.64 19.28
CA ALA A 165 -26.67 -0.26 19.45
C ALA A 165 -25.35 0.04 18.71
N GLY A 166 -24.39 -0.89 18.75
CA GLY A 166 -23.12 -0.75 18.04
C GLY A 166 -23.27 -0.79 16.52
N GLN A 167 -24.13 -1.67 15.99
CA GLN A 167 -24.42 -1.72 14.55
C GLN A 167 -25.13 -0.44 14.07
N ARG A 168 -26.06 0.12 14.87
CA ARG A 168 -26.69 1.41 14.55
C ARG A 168 -25.69 2.55 14.51
N ALA A 169 -24.82 2.65 15.51
CA ALA A 169 -23.77 3.65 15.55
C ALA A 169 -22.84 3.55 14.33
N ALA A 170 -22.47 2.33 13.94
CA ALA A 170 -21.65 2.09 12.76
C ALA A 170 -22.38 2.45 11.45
N THR A 171 -23.67 2.12 11.32
CA THR A 171 -24.49 2.51 10.14
C THR A 171 -24.58 4.03 10.01
N ARG A 172 -24.84 4.75 11.11
CA ARG A 172 -24.84 6.22 11.12
C ARG A 172 -23.47 6.78 10.76
N MET A 173 -22.40 6.24 11.34
CA MET A 173 -21.03 6.67 11.03
C MET A 173 -20.64 6.44 9.56
N ILE A 174 -21.21 5.43 8.88
CA ILE A 174 -20.97 5.23 7.43
C ILE A 174 -21.74 6.25 6.57
N LEU A 175 -22.98 6.57 6.93
CA LEU A 175 -23.89 7.34 6.07
C LEU A 175 -23.90 8.84 6.37
N GLU A 176 -23.69 9.22 7.63
CA GLU A 176 -23.79 10.60 8.14
C GLU A 176 -22.41 11.26 8.32
N SER A 177 -21.31 10.54 8.12
CA SER A 177 -19.97 11.08 8.32
C SER A 177 -19.54 12.00 7.17
N THR A 178 -18.85 13.08 7.54
CA THR A 178 -18.15 14.01 6.65
C THR A 178 -16.72 13.56 6.32
N ASP A 179 -16.26 12.47 6.94
CA ASP A 179 -14.93 11.91 6.74
C ASP A 179 -14.90 10.95 5.54
N ARG A 180 -13.88 11.10 4.69
CA ARG A 180 -13.64 10.22 3.54
C ARG A 180 -13.23 8.80 3.94
N PHE A 181 -12.61 8.64 5.10
CA PHE A 181 -12.17 7.35 5.64
C PHE A 181 -12.77 7.15 7.03
N THR A 182 -13.56 6.09 7.18
CA THR A 182 -14.20 5.74 8.45
C THR A 182 -13.83 4.31 8.82
N VAL A 183 -13.37 4.08 10.05
CA VAL A 183 -12.99 2.75 10.55
C VAL A 183 -14.12 2.18 11.40
N VAL A 184 -14.73 1.08 10.94
CA VAL A 184 -15.74 0.34 11.71
C VAL A 184 -15.13 -0.95 12.25
N GLN A 185 -15.06 -1.08 13.57
CA GLN A 185 -14.59 -2.30 14.22
C GLN A 185 -15.71 -3.34 14.33
N GLY A 186 -15.44 -4.59 13.93
CA GLY A 186 -16.41 -5.67 14.01
C GLY A 186 -15.81 -6.99 14.51
N TYR A 187 -16.23 -7.43 15.70
CA TYR A 187 -15.84 -8.72 16.28
C TYR A 187 -16.39 -9.93 15.50
N ALA A 188 -15.90 -11.12 15.82
CA ALA A 188 -16.42 -12.36 15.24
C ALA A 188 -17.88 -12.59 15.68
N GLY A 189 -18.75 -13.03 14.77
CA GLY A 189 -20.14 -13.40 15.08
C GLY A 189 -21.13 -12.24 15.31
N VAL A 190 -20.70 -10.98 15.39
CA VAL A 190 -21.58 -9.84 15.76
C VAL A 190 -22.52 -9.33 14.66
N GLY A 191 -22.76 -10.10 13.59
CA GLY A 191 -23.75 -9.76 12.56
C GLY A 191 -23.35 -8.64 11.58
N LYS A 192 -22.08 -8.58 11.14
CA LYS A 192 -21.58 -7.61 10.15
C LYS A 192 -22.43 -7.55 8.87
N THR A 193 -22.87 -8.70 8.35
CA THR A 193 -23.73 -8.76 7.15
C THR A 193 -25.07 -8.08 7.36
N THR A 194 -25.64 -8.22 8.56
CA THR A 194 -26.92 -7.57 8.91
C THR A 194 -26.76 -6.05 8.91
N GLN A 195 -25.66 -5.53 9.50
CA GLN A 195 -25.34 -4.11 9.46
C GLN A 195 -25.15 -3.59 8.03
N PHE A 196 -24.35 -4.28 7.20
CA PHE A 196 -24.13 -3.86 5.82
C PHE A 196 -25.40 -3.87 4.97
N ARG A 197 -26.34 -4.78 5.23
CA ARG A 197 -27.63 -4.78 4.53
C ARG A 197 -28.44 -3.51 4.84
N ALA A 198 -28.40 -3.02 6.08
CA ALA A 198 -29.06 -1.77 6.46
C ALA A 198 -28.43 -0.58 5.74
N VAL A 199 -27.10 -0.52 5.64
CA VAL A 199 -26.38 0.51 4.87
C VAL A 199 -26.79 0.50 3.40
N MET A 200 -26.79 -0.67 2.75
CA MET A 200 -27.17 -0.78 1.33
C MET A 200 -28.64 -0.40 1.11
N SER A 201 -29.53 -0.77 2.03
CA SER A 201 -30.95 -0.40 1.95
C SER A 201 -31.12 1.12 2.07
N ALA A 202 -30.36 1.79 2.93
CA ALA A 202 -30.36 3.25 3.05
C ALA A 202 -29.85 3.92 1.77
N ILE A 203 -28.75 3.42 1.19
CA ILE A 203 -28.20 3.96 -0.07
C ILE A 203 -29.19 3.79 -1.23
N SER A 204 -29.96 2.71 -1.28
CA SER A 204 -30.97 2.53 -2.34
C SER A 204 -32.14 3.52 -2.30
N LEU A 205 -32.25 4.33 -1.24
CA LEU A 205 -33.25 5.39 -1.12
C LEU A 205 -32.73 6.76 -1.60
N LEU A 206 -31.43 6.88 -1.91
CA LEU A 206 -30.80 8.05 -2.52
C LEU A 206 -30.96 8.02 -4.05
#